data_AF-A0A0H2R0H0-F1
#
_entry.id   AF-A0A0H2R0H0-F1
#
_cell.length_a   1.000
_cell.length_b   1.000
_cell.length_c   1.000
_cell.angle_alpha   90.00
_cell.angle_beta   90.00
_cell.angle_gamma   90.00
#
_symmetry.space_group_name_H-M   'P 1'
#
loop_
_entity.id
_entity.type
_entity.pdbx_description
1 polymer ?
#
loop_
_entity_poly.entity_id
_entity_poly.type
_entity_poly.pdbx_seq_one_letter_code
_entity_poly.pdbx_strand_id
1 'polypeptide(L)' 'YDILAIQEPYKNHQHLTPVSSKWRVIYPPTHLQGDAKAAMTRSVLFINSELSTNSWTAIPVDSPDITPVELIA' A
#
# COMPACT_ATOMS: atom_id res chain seq x y z
N TYR A 1 -3.52 -9.20 -13.61
CA TYR A 1 -3.63 -7.84 -13.05
C TYR A 1 -2.29 -7.45 -12.47
N ASP A 2 -1.87 -6.23 -12.73
CA ASP A 2 -0.55 -5.72 -12.31
C ASP A 2 -0.65 -4.85 -11.06
N ILE A 3 -1.80 -4.20 -10.86
CA ILE A 3 -2.10 -3.35 -9.71
C ILE A 3 -3.51 -3.66 -9.22
N LEU A 4 -3.69 -3.79 -7.90
CA LEU A 4 -4.99 -3.85 -7.24
C LEU A 4 -5.08 -2.71 -6.23
N ALA A 5 -6.19 -1.96 -6.25
CA ALA A 5 -6.48 -0.95 -5.26
C ALA A 5 -7.55 -1.45 -4.30
N ILE A 6 -7.21 -1.52 -3.01
CA ILE A 6 -8.11 -2.04 -1.97
C ILE A 6 -8.43 -0.91 -0.99
N GLN A 7 -9.72 -0.63 -0.85
CA GLN A 7 -10.25 0.26 0.19
C GLN A 7 -10.70 -0.57 1.39
N GLU A 8 -10.46 -0.02 2.58
CA GLU A 8 -10.79 -0.60 3.89
C GLU A 8 -10.30 -2.04 4.06
N PRO A 9 -8.99 -2.33 3.82
CA PRO A 9 -8.49 -3.69 3.88
C PRO A 9 -8.62 -4.27 5.29
N TYR A 10 -8.91 -5.58 5.34
CA TYR A 10 -8.66 -6.36 6.54
C TYR A 10 -7.16 -6.29 6.88
N LYS A 11 -6.86 -5.95 8.14
CA LYS A 11 -5.51 -5.88 8.68
C LYS A 11 -5.42 -6.82 9.88
N ASN A 12 -4.30 -7.50 10.04
CA ASN A 12 -4.05 -8.38 11.18
C ASN A 12 -3.74 -7.57 12.46
N HIS A 13 -3.40 -8.26 13.55
CA HIS A 13 -3.07 -7.64 14.84
C HIS A 13 -1.84 -6.72 14.81
N GLN A 14 -1.00 -6.81 13.77
CA GLN A 14 0.16 -5.92 13.54
C GLN A 14 -0.15 -4.84 12.50
N HIS A 15 -1.43 -4.66 12.18
CA HIS A 15 -1.94 -3.73 11.17
C HIS A 15 -1.46 -4.02 9.73
N LEU A 16 -0.93 -5.22 9.46
CA LEU A 16 -0.55 -5.63 8.11
C LEU A 16 -1.71 -6.33 7.40
N THR A 17 -1.91 -5.96 6.14
CA THR A 17 -2.77 -6.65 5.19
C THR A 17 -2.12 -7.98 4.78
N PRO A 18 -2.79 -9.13 4.97
CA PRO A 18 -2.27 -10.43 4.53
C PRO A 18 -2.03 -10.46 3.02
N VAL A 19 -0.89 -11.01 2.61
CA VAL A 19 -0.48 -10.99 1.20
C VAL A 19 0.39 -12.20 0.86
N SER A 20 0.31 -12.68 -0.38
CA SER A 20 1.23 -13.67 -0.93
C SER A 20 2.45 -13.00 -1.57
N SER A 21 3.53 -13.75 -1.80
CA SER A 21 4.76 -13.23 -2.43
C SER A 21 4.58 -12.64 -3.84
N LYS A 22 3.42 -12.91 -4.48
CA LYS A 22 3.05 -12.32 -5.77
C LYS A 22 2.84 -10.81 -5.71
N TRP A 23 2.64 -10.22 -4.52
CA TRP A 23 2.32 -8.82 -4.40
C TRP A 23 3.21 -8.08 -3.41
N ARG A 24 3.54 -6.84 -3.76
CA ARG A 24 4.08 -5.83 -2.85
C ARG A 24 2.92 -4.96 -2.39
N VAL A 25 2.68 -4.89 -1.08
CA VAL A 25 1.67 -3.99 -0.52
C VAL A 25 2.31 -2.64 -0.25
N ILE A 26 1.73 -1.60 -0.81
CA ILE A 26 2.09 -0.21 -0.57
C ILE A 26 1.09 0.35 0.44
N TYR A 27 1.64 0.90 1.52
CA TYR A 27 0.90 1.62 2.54
C TYR A 27 1.15 3.11 2.38
N PRO A 28 0.21 3.97 2.83
CA PRO A 28 0.47 5.40 2.91
C PRO A 28 1.57 5.68 3.94
N PRO A 29 2.35 6.76 3.81
CA PRO A 29 3.41 7.10 4.77
C PRO A 29 2.93 7.19 6.23
N THR A 30 1.66 7.57 6.44
CA THR A 30 1.03 7.60 7.77
C THR A 30 1.08 6.24 8.47
N HIS A 31 1.02 5.14 7.73
CA HIS A 31 1.11 3.78 8.28
C HIS A 31 2.44 3.52 9.02
N LEU A 32 3.52 4.20 8.62
CA LEU A 32 4.85 4.01 9.19
C LEU A 32 5.09 4.88 10.44
N GLN A 33 4.13 5.71 10.83
CA GLN A 33 4.24 6.65 11.95
C GLN A 33 3.86 6.02 13.32
N GLY A 34 3.93 4.70 13.42
CA GLY A 34 3.63 3.95 14.63
C GLY A 34 2.26 3.28 14.64
N ASP A 35 2.04 2.46 15.66
CA ASP A 35 0.92 1.50 15.74
C ASP A 35 -0.47 2.14 15.59
N ALA A 36 -0.74 3.21 16.33
CA ALA A 36 -2.02 3.92 16.25
C ALA A 36 -2.32 4.47 14.85
N LYS A 37 -1.29 4.91 14.11
CA LYS A 37 -1.45 5.42 12.74
C LYS A 37 -1.57 4.28 11.73
N ALA A 38 -0.84 3.19 11.93
CA ALA A 38 -0.99 1.96 11.15
C ALA A 38 -2.43 1.40 11.25
N ALA A 39 -3.01 1.40 12.44
CA ALA A 39 -4.39 1.00 12.69
C ALA A 39 -5.41 1.79 11.86
N MET A 40 -5.16 3.08 11.65
CA MET A 40 -6.04 4.00 10.92
C MET A 40 -5.98 3.82 9.40
N THR A 41 -5.05 3.04 8.84
CA THR A 41 -4.91 2.91 7.39
C THR A 41 -6.16 2.29 6.74
N ARG A 42 -6.71 2.97 5.73
CA ARG A 42 -7.94 2.62 5.02
C ARG A 42 -7.76 2.45 3.52
N SER A 43 -6.58 2.70 2.99
CA SER A 43 -6.28 2.50 1.57
C SER A 43 -4.91 1.87 1.39
N VAL A 44 -4.82 0.84 0.56
CA VAL A 44 -3.56 0.19 0.19
C VAL A 44 -3.57 -0.15 -1.29
N LEU A 45 -2.39 -0.19 -1.89
CA LEU A 45 -2.20 -0.72 -3.24
C LEU A 45 -1.41 -2.02 -3.16
N PHE A 46 -1.79 -2.98 -3.98
CA PHE A 46 -1.00 -4.18 -4.24
C PHE A 46 -0.40 -4.02 -5.63
N ILE A 47 0.92 -4.11 -5.73
CA ILE A 47 1.65 -4.10 -7.00
C ILE A 47 2.22 -5.49 -7.23
N ASN A 48 1.95 -6.06 -8.40
CA ASN A 48 2.48 -7.37 -8.76
C ASN A 48 4.01 -7.34 -8.67
N SER A 49 4.59 -8.34 -7.99
CA SER A 49 6.03 -8.46 -7.79
C SER A 49 6.82 -8.57 -9.10
N GLU A 50 6.17 -9.02 -10.18
CA GLU A 50 6.73 -9.09 -11.54
C GLU A 50 6.81 -7.72 -12.23
N LEU A 51 6.05 -6.73 -11.75
CA LEU A 51 6.17 -5.36 -12.24
C LEU A 51 7.47 -4.75 -11.73
N SER A 52 8.27 -4.21 -12.67
CA SER A 52 9.54 -3.56 -12.37
C SER A 52 9.36 -2.43 -11.37
N THR A 53 10.21 -2.37 -10.34
CA THR A 53 10.20 -1.25 -9.38
C THR A 53 10.69 0.06 -9.98
N ASN A 54 11.22 0.04 -11.21
CA ASN A 54 11.60 1.25 -11.95
C ASN A 54 10.47 1.80 -12.83
N SER A 55 9.35 1.08 -12.97
CA SER A 55 8.21 1.52 -13.80
C SER A 55 7.12 2.23 -12.99
N TRP A 56 7.34 2.45 -11.69
CA TRP A 56 6.40 3.14 -10.83
C TRP A 56 7.10 3.72 -9.60
N THR A 57 6.46 4.69 -8.95
CA THR A 57 6.92 5.23 -7.68
C THR A 57 5.73 5.54 -6.77
N ALA A 58 5.90 5.37 -5.45
CA ALA A 58 4.89 5.77 -4.48
C ALA A 58 4.94 7.29 -4.27
N ILE A 59 3.77 7.94 -4.29
CA ILE A 59 3.67 9.38 -4.01
C ILE A 59 3.33 9.55 -2.52
N PRO A 60 4.15 10.22 -1.72
CA PRO A 60 3.85 10.44 -0.31
C PRO A 60 2.69 11.42 -0.15
N VAL A 61 1.62 10.96 0.49
CA VAL A 61 0.47 11.78 0.90
C VAL A 61 0.20 11.55 2.38
N ASP A 62 0.03 12.62 3.15
CA ASP A 62 -0.26 12.55 4.58
C ASP A 62 -1.76 12.28 4.82
N SER A 63 -2.21 11.09 4.43
CA SER A 63 -3.59 10.63 4.64
C SER A 63 -3.60 9.11 4.82
N PRO A 64 -4.42 8.56 5.74
CA PRO A 64 -4.62 7.11 5.84
C PRO A 64 -5.56 6.56 4.76
N ASP A 65 -6.26 7.43 4.02
CA ASP A 65 -7.31 7.09 3.07
C ASP A 65 -6.82 7.10 1.61
N ILE A 66 -5.59 7.55 1.37
CA ILE A 66 -5.04 7.74 0.03
C ILE A 66 -3.67 7.10 -0.07
N THR A 67 -3.53 6.16 -1.01
CA THR A 67 -2.25 5.52 -1.35
C THR A 67 -2.03 5.67 -2.85
N PRO A 68 -1.37 6.74 -3.30
CA PRO A 68 -1.13 6.99 -4.72
C PRO A 68 0.20 6.39 -5.19
N VAL A 69 0.20 5.93 -6.43
CA VAL A 69 1.41 5.58 -7.17
C VAL A 69 1.37 6.26 -8.54
N GLU A 70 2.53 6.69 -8.99
CA GLU A 70 2.75 7.16 -10.36
C GLU A 70 3.33 6.01 -11.19
N LEU A 71 2.86 5.86 -12.42
CA LEU A 71 3.46 4.97 -13.40
C LEU A 71 4.44 5.77 -14.26
N ILE A 72 5.67 5.26 -14.37
CA ILE A 72 6.74 5.89 -15.12
C ILE A 72 6.74 5.26 -16.52
N ALA A 73 6.57 6.09 -17.54
CA ALA A 73 6.56 5.70 -18.96
C ALA A 73 7.98 5.62 -19.54
#